data_AF-A0A9R1TRJ1-F1
#
_entry.id   AF-A0A9R1TRJ1-F1
#
_cell.length_a   1.000
_cell.length_b   1.000
_cell.length_c   1.000
_cell.angle_alpha   90.00
_cell.angle_beta   90.00
_cell.angle_gamma   90.00
#
_symmetry.space_group_name_H-M   'P 1'
#
loop_
_entity.id
_entity.type
_entity.pdbx_description
1 polymer ?
#
loop_
_entity_poly.entity_id
_entity_poly.type
_entity_poly.pdbx_seq_one_letter_code
_entity_poly.pdbx_strand_id
1 'polypeptide(L)'
;MCVVFRLFCLNWVRINPKMVDSSYAIVIFEEVNKKGEKLMDIVPMSWVTEGDNAEYVCKYFPNDSFDKRDFFLKNKTPAHPNWLEYPVKLLSTAESLEKAKRRLKKAKVTADVDTTDAEDIAQNTKKMSKKTDLPASKQLKQIASMSQFTAAKIAASHEISDSKYNGSESSKSQKKTGGLKKKLPQIVSDSDNSSDDGISNIQAGLKRNSLVAKAARNSESSSDDEEILQNNRGHVDHLFEERSNDASQLENLTNSIVQKHSSTSVIQDKHSRDFLQQIREIIHSEVESAKLSILHDLAAKVGQMQNTILQTNIPIAPRGSPNELIKKLDTKFAIQSLNAFLDFEKKLEDESQADALCSLYRVLLFRMDKPSNCIKTLMGHTLSKELSLQYSGSGRDMNGKHKLSWKETKTSQIMKQAIITQFTDQTEKDIQKLMATWLSGAGDRAGGRRERDEKRKDRNGKEN
;
A
#
# COMPACT_ATOMS: atom_id res chain seq x y z
N MET A 1 -23.09 37.22 -51.14
CA MET A 1 -22.80 36.58 -49.83
C MET A 1 -22.26 35.18 -50.12
N CYS A 2 -21.01 34.89 -49.75
CA CYS A 2 -20.47 33.52 -49.77
C CYS A 2 -19.82 33.24 -48.42
N VAL A 3 -20.29 32.21 -47.73
CA VAL A 3 -19.80 31.82 -46.41
C VAL A 3 -18.63 30.85 -46.59
N VAL A 4 -17.45 31.22 -46.10
CA VAL A 4 -16.25 30.38 -46.15
C VAL A 4 -16.21 29.47 -44.93
N PHE A 5 -16.64 28.21 -45.10
CA PHE A 5 -16.41 27.16 -44.12
C PHE A 5 -14.94 26.72 -44.19
N ARG A 6 -14.12 27.11 -43.20
CA ARG A 6 -12.80 26.50 -42.98
C ARG A 6 -12.98 25.13 -42.33
N LEU A 7 -12.74 24.06 -43.09
CA LEU A 7 -12.51 22.74 -42.49
C LEU A 7 -11.21 22.77 -41.66
N PHE A 8 -11.33 22.49 -40.36
CA PHE A 8 -10.18 22.07 -39.56
C PHE A 8 -9.87 20.60 -39.89
N CYS A 9 -8.88 20.36 -40.73
CA CYS A 9 -8.30 19.01 -40.87
C CYS A 9 -7.51 18.69 -39.60
N LEU A 10 -8.10 17.85 -38.73
CA LEU A 10 -7.36 17.20 -37.66
C LEU A 10 -6.34 16.23 -38.29
N ASN A 11 -5.05 16.49 -38.08
CA ASN A 11 -3.99 15.55 -38.46
C ASN A 11 -4.16 14.24 -37.67
N TRP A 12 -4.71 13.22 -38.31
CA TRP A 12 -4.70 11.86 -37.80
C TRP A 12 -3.28 11.30 -37.90
N VAL A 13 -2.58 11.31 -36.76
CA VAL A 13 -1.28 10.65 -36.59
C VAL A 13 -1.41 9.17 -36.97
N ARG A 14 -0.44 8.67 -37.75
CA ARG A 14 -0.48 7.34 -38.38
C ARG A 14 -0.08 6.24 -37.40
N ILE A 15 -0.87 6.04 -36.35
CA ILE A 15 -0.58 5.09 -35.26
C ILE A 15 -0.39 3.67 -35.83
N ASN A 16 0.71 3.04 -35.44
CA ASN A 16 1.03 1.67 -35.84
C ASN A 16 -0.03 0.69 -35.30
N PRO A 17 -0.79 -0.03 -36.15
CA PRO A 17 -2.01 -0.74 -35.72
C PRO A 17 -1.77 -1.89 -34.73
N LYS A 18 -0.52 -2.34 -34.55
CA LYS A 18 -0.15 -3.34 -33.52
C LYS A 18 -0.08 -2.79 -32.09
N MET A 19 -0.12 -1.47 -31.89
CA MET A 19 -0.01 -0.85 -30.56
C MET A 19 -1.37 -0.63 -29.87
N VAL A 20 -2.48 -0.75 -30.60
CA VAL A 20 -3.81 -0.26 -30.18
C VAL A 20 -4.37 -1.00 -28.95
N ASP A 21 -4.06 -2.29 -28.79
CA ASP A 21 -4.59 -3.12 -27.69
C ASP A 21 -3.75 -3.07 -26.39
N SER A 22 -2.57 -2.45 -26.44
CA SER A 22 -1.66 -2.39 -25.29
C SER A 22 -2.04 -1.27 -24.31
N SER A 23 -2.44 -1.63 -23.09
CA SER A 23 -2.81 -0.63 -22.06
C SER A 23 -1.62 0.06 -21.39
N TYR A 24 -0.44 -0.57 -21.39
CA TYR A 24 0.75 -0.10 -20.68
C TYR A 24 1.99 -0.16 -21.57
N ALA A 25 2.90 0.78 -21.37
CA ALA A 25 4.23 0.82 -21.97
C ALA A 25 5.31 0.73 -20.89
N ILE A 26 6.42 0.08 -21.21
CA ILE A 26 7.66 0.12 -20.44
C ILE A 26 8.61 1.02 -21.21
N VAL A 27 9.00 2.12 -20.58
CA VAL A 27 9.77 3.20 -21.19
C VAL A 27 11.11 3.37 -20.49
N ILE A 28 12.15 3.68 -21.27
CA ILE A 28 13.45 4.10 -20.78
C ILE A 28 13.59 5.60 -21.06
N PHE A 29 13.77 6.41 -20.03
CA PHE A 29 14.06 7.84 -20.20
C PHE A 29 15.51 8.00 -20.68
N GLU A 30 15.74 8.96 -21.57
CA GLU A 30 17.10 9.27 -22.04
C GLU A 30 17.95 9.91 -20.93
N GLU A 31 17.31 10.63 -20.01
CA GLU A 31 17.96 11.18 -18.83
C GLU A 31 18.52 10.07 -17.92
N VAL A 32 19.83 10.13 -17.68
CA VAL A 32 20.53 9.27 -16.74
C VAL A 32 20.45 9.86 -15.32
N ASN A 33 20.34 8.98 -14.32
CA ASN A 33 20.42 9.41 -12.93
C ASN A 33 21.87 9.85 -12.57
N LYS A 34 22.07 10.40 -11.35
CA LYS A 34 23.40 10.85 -10.88
C LYS A 34 24.47 9.74 -10.79
N LYS A 35 24.13 8.47 -11.02
CA LYS A 35 25.07 7.34 -11.11
C LYS A 35 25.37 6.91 -12.55
N GLY A 36 24.80 7.58 -13.55
CA GLY A 36 24.89 7.19 -14.96
C GLY A 36 23.95 6.05 -15.37
N GLU A 37 23.04 5.61 -14.49
CA GLU A 37 22.07 4.55 -14.80
C GLU A 37 20.86 5.15 -15.53
N LYS A 38 20.42 4.52 -16.62
CA LYS A 38 19.19 4.90 -17.33
C LYS A 38 17.95 4.61 -16.48
N LEU A 39 17.02 5.56 -16.41
CA LEU A 39 15.77 5.32 -15.68
C LEU A 39 14.77 4.55 -16.53
N MET A 40 14.19 3.50 -15.94
CA MET A 40 13.15 2.68 -16.55
C MET A 40 11.88 2.71 -15.69
N ASP A 41 10.74 2.94 -16.32
CA ASP A 41 9.45 2.90 -15.64
C ASP A 41 8.30 2.32 -16.49
N ILE A 42 7.18 2.02 -15.83
CA ILE A 42 5.91 1.66 -16.46
C ILE A 42 5.01 2.89 -16.51
N VAL A 43 4.42 3.16 -17.67
CA VAL A 43 3.42 4.21 -17.90
C VAL A 43 2.19 3.63 -18.61
N PRO A 44 1.00 4.24 -18.52
CA PRO A 44 -0.11 3.94 -19.43
C PRO A 44 0.28 4.27 -20.88
N MET A 45 -0.22 3.51 -21.85
CA MET A 45 0.08 3.77 -23.27
C MET A 45 -0.42 5.17 -23.71
N SER A 46 -1.51 5.65 -23.11
CA SER A 46 -2.08 6.98 -23.37
C SER A 46 -1.20 8.17 -22.95
N TRP A 47 -0.03 7.93 -22.34
CA TRP A 47 0.95 8.97 -22.01
C TRP A 47 2.08 9.07 -23.04
N VAL A 48 2.19 8.08 -23.94
CA VAL A 48 3.25 7.98 -24.93
C VAL A 48 2.71 8.41 -26.30
N THR A 49 3.40 9.35 -26.92
CA THR A 49 3.10 9.86 -28.26
C THR A 49 4.29 9.62 -29.18
N GLU A 50 4.03 9.13 -30.40
CA GLU A 50 5.02 8.98 -31.45
C GLU A 50 5.20 10.33 -32.16
N GLY A 51 6.43 10.87 -32.14
CA GLY A 51 6.80 12.10 -32.82
C GLY A 51 7.25 11.88 -34.26
N ASP A 52 7.47 12.97 -34.99
CA ASP A 52 7.71 12.95 -36.45
C ASP A 52 8.94 12.12 -36.88
N ASN A 53 9.93 11.97 -36.00
CA ASN A 53 11.17 11.20 -36.24
C ASN A 53 11.08 9.71 -35.86
N ALA A 54 9.89 9.18 -35.54
CA ALA A 54 9.69 7.88 -34.87
C ALA A 54 10.35 7.79 -33.48
N GLU A 55 10.65 8.94 -32.88
CA GLU A 55 11.03 9.07 -31.48
C GLU A 55 9.76 9.09 -30.61
N TYR A 56 9.79 8.43 -29.45
CA TYR A 56 8.67 8.43 -28.53
C TYR A 56 8.86 9.49 -27.45
N VAL A 57 7.80 10.24 -27.18
CA VAL A 57 7.73 11.24 -26.12
C VAL A 57 6.72 10.78 -25.08
N CYS A 58 7.06 10.86 -23.80
CA CYS A 58 6.15 10.53 -22.70
C CYS A 58 5.80 11.78 -21.89
N LYS A 59 4.51 12.08 -21.73
CA LYS A 59 4.04 13.04 -20.73
C LYS A 59 4.11 12.41 -19.35
N TYR A 60 4.88 12.99 -18.44
CA TYR A 60 5.09 12.44 -17.10
C TYR A 60 4.80 13.49 -16.01
N PHE A 61 4.16 13.04 -14.93
CA PHE A 61 3.69 13.91 -13.86
C PHE A 61 4.85 14.52 -13.04
N PRO A 62 4.66 15.71 -12.45
CA PRO A 62 5.68 16.37 -11.62
C PRO A 62 6.00 15.61 -10.30
N ASN A 63 7.20 15.86 -9.77
CA ASN A 63 7.78 15.15 -8.61
C ASN A 63 6.90 15.13 -7.33
N ASP A 64 6.06 16.13 -7.14
CA ASP A 64 5.16 16.27 -5.99
C ASP A 64 4.09 15.16 -5.93
N SER A 65 3.80 14.55 -7.07
CA SER A 65 2.68 13.61 -7.25
C SER A 65 3.14 12.17 -7.36
N PHE A 66 4.42 11.87 -7.14
CA PHE A 66 4.98 10.52 -7.26
C PHE A 66 4.28 9.48 -6.38
N ASP A 67 3.83 9.88 -5.19
CA ASP A 67 3.18 8.96 -4.26
C ASP A 67 1.77 8.53 -4.75
N LYS A 68 1.25 9.18 -5.80
CA LYS A 68 0.02 8.82 -6.54
C LYS A 68 0.27 7.98 -7.80
N ARG A 69 1.53 7.67 -8.15
CA ARG A 69 1.90 6.96 -9.39
C ARG A 69 1.13 5.64 -9.59
N ASP A 70 1.06 4.81 -8.55
CA ASP A 70 0.35 3.52 -8.65
C ASP A 70 -1.18 3.68 -8.78
N PHE A 71 -1.75 4.78 -8.27
CA PHE A 71 -3.16 5.15 -8.50
C PHE A 71 -3.41 5.51 -9.97
N PHE A 72 -2.56 6.36 -10.56
CA PHE A 72 -2.67 6.73 -11.97
C PHE A 72 -2.51 5.52 -12.91
N LEU A 73 -1.58 4.60 -12.58
CA LEU A 73 -1.40 3.34 -13.33
C LEU A 73 -2.60 2.41 -13.20
N LYS A 74 -3.16 2.24 -11.99
CA LYS A 74 -4.34 1.37 -11.77
C LYS A 74 -5.56 1.90 -12.52
N ASN A 75 -5.75 3.22 -12.51
CA ASN A 75 -6.95 3.88 -13.08
C ASN A 75 -6.77 4.33 -14.55
N LYS A 76 -5.62 4.05 -15.17
CA LYS A 76 -5.27 4.47 -16.55
C LYS A 76 -5.55 5.95 -16.83
N THR A 77 -5.36 6.81 -15.83
CA THR A 77 -5.69 8.24 -15.90
C THR A 77 -4.97 8.88 -17.11
N PRO A 78 -5.65 9.64 -17.99
CA PRO A 78 -5.00 10.26 -19.14
C PRO A 78 -3.94 11.28 -18.70
N ALA A 79 -2.95 11.53 -19.57
CA ALA A 79 -1.94 12.54 -19.29
C ALA A 79 -2.57 13.95 -19.25
N HIS A 80 -2.20 14.74 -18.24
CA HIS A 80 -2.65 16.12 -18.16
C HIS A 80 -1.90 16.99 -19.18
N PRO A 81 -2.54 17.97 -19.86
CA PRO A 81 -1.87 18.84 -20.84
C PRO A 81 -0.61 19.53 -20.29
N ASN A 82 -0.65 19.98 -19.03
CA ASN A 82 0.44 20.68 -18.34
C ASN A 82 1.54 19.76 -17.78
N TRP A 83 1.55 18.45 -18.10
CA TRP A 83 2.66 17.58 -17.72
C TRP A 83 3.85 17.78 -18.67
N LEU A 84 5.06 17.66 -18.11
CA LEU A 84 6.28 17.77 -18.88
C LEU A 84 6.44 16.57 -19.81
N GLU A 85 6.88 16.86 -21.02
CA GLU A 85 7.22 15.88 -22.05
C GLU A 85 8.69 15.49 -21.93
N TYR A 86 8.96 14.18 -21.93
CA TYR A 86 10.31 13.62 -21.85
C TYR A 86 10.56 12.69 -23.05
N PRO A 87 11.72 12.77 -23.72
CA PRO A 87 12.10 11.78 -24.72
C PRO A 87 12.31 10.42 -24.05
N VAL A 88 11.73 9.39 -24.66
CA VAL A 88 11.80 8.01 -24.15
C VAL A 88 12.06 7.01 -25.27
N LYS A 89 12.79 5.95 -24.95
CA LYS A 89 12.82 4.74 -25.75
C LYS A 89 11.76 3.76 -25.26
N LEU A 90 10.82 3.40 -26.12
CA LEU A 90 9.86 2.33 -25.85
C LEU A 90 10.61 0.99 -25.83
N LEU A 91 10.46 0.23 -24.74
CA LEU A 91 11.15 -1.06 -24.56
C LEU A 91 10.23 -2.25 -24.80
N SER A 92 9.00 -2.23 -24.28
CA SER A 92 7.96 -3.22 -24.61
C SER A 92 6.59 -2.74 -24.14
N THR A 93 5.52 -3.37 -24.65
CA THR A 93 4.12 -3.01 -24.35
C THR A 93 3.37 -4.16 -23.68
N ALA A 94 2.41 -3.87 -22.81
CA ALA A 94 1.67 -4.89 -22.06
C ALA A 94 0.19 -4.55 -21.88
N GLU A 95 -0.66 -5.59 -21.95
CA GLU A 95 -2.11 -5.48 -21.75
C GLU A 95 -2.48 -5.23 -20.27
N SER A 96 -1.70 -5.75 -19.32
CA SER A 96 -1.98 -5.66 -17.88
C SER A 96 -0.81 -5.09 -17.08
N LEU A 97 -1.13 -4.40 -15.98
CA LEU A 97 -0.15 -3.82 -15.06
C LEU A 97 0.74 -4.89 -14.42
N GLU A 98 0.23 -6.11 -14.23
CA GLU A 98 1.02 -7.23 -13.72
C GLU A 98 2.03 -7.75 -14.75
N LYS A 99 1.62 -7.95 -16.01
CA LYS A 99 2.54 -8.28 -17.11
C LYS A 99 3.63 -7.20 -17.22
N ALA A 100 3.25 -5.92 -17.17
CA ALA A 100 4.18 -4.80 -17.17
C ALA A 100 5.18 -4.85 -15.99
N LYS A 101 4.70 -5.11 -14.77
CA LYS A 101 5.54 -5.28 -13.57
C LYS A 101 6.47 -6.49 -13.64
N ARG A 102 6.06 -7.61 -14.27
CA ARG A 102 6.92 -8.77 -14.54
C ARG A 102 8.02 -8.40 -15.55
N ARG A 103 7.66 -7.80 -16.69
CA ARG A 103 8.63 -7.42 -17.73
C ARG A 103 9.60 -6.32 -17.29
N LEU A 104 9.17 -5.31 -16.51
CA LEU A 104 10.08 -4.30 -15.92
C LEU A 104 11.11 -4.95 -14.98
N LYS A 105 10.71 -5.96 -14.18
CA LYS A 105 11.65 -6.70 -13.34
C LYS A 105 12.67 -7.49 -14.19
N LYS A 106 12.25 -8.06 -15.32
CA LYS A 106 13.14 -8.74 -16.28
C LYS A 106 14.13 -7.74 -16.91
N ALA A 107 13.64 -6.60 -17.41
CA ALA A 107 14.44 -5.52 -18.00
C ALA A 107 15.54 -4.95 -17.08
N LYS A 108 15.34 -5.00 -15.75
CA LYS A 108 16.35 -4.59 -14.76
C LYS A 108 17.44 -5.64 -14.50
N VAL A 109 17.27 -6.86 -15.00
CA VAL A 109 18.21 -7.99 -14.85
C VAL A 109 18.86 -8.34 -16.18
N THR A 110 18.11 -8.30 -17.27
CA THR A 110 18.60 -8.55 -18.64
C THR A 110 18.45 -7.29 -19.48
N ALA A 111 19.54 -6.87 -20.14
CA ALA A 111 19.53 -5.71 -21.05
C ALA A 111 18.66 -5.94 -22.30
N ASP A 112 18.28 -7.19 -22.57
CA ASP A 112 17.45 -7.62 -23.68
C ASP A 112 16.12 -8.17 -23.14
N VAL A 113 15.00 -7.79 -23.78
CA VAL A 113 13.63 -7.95 -23.23
C VAL A 113 12.63 -8.55 -24.22
N ASP A 114 12.95 -8.57 -25.52
CA ASP A 114 12.00 -8.95 -26.60
C ASP A 114 11.79 -10.47 -26.78
N THR A 115 12.03 -11.26 -25.72
CA THR A 115 11.60 -12.66 -25.68
C THR A 115 10.08 -12.74 -25.59
N THR A 116 9.44 -13.28 -26.61
CA THR A 116 7.98 -13.40 -26.74
C THR A 116 7.36 -14.19 -25.56
N ASP A 117 6.10 -13.87 -25.19
CA ASP A 117 5.36 -14.36 -23.99
C ASP A 117 5.03 -15.89 -23.98
N ALA A 118 5.84 -16.75 -24.61
CA ALA A 118 5.56 -18.17 -24.80
C ALA A 118 5.85 -19.09 -23.59
N GLU A 119 6.40 -18.58 -22.48
CA GLU A 119 6.73 -19.38 -21.29
C GLU A 119 6.14 -18.82 -20.00
N ASP A 120 4.94 -19.29 -19.63
CA ASP A 120 4.38 -19.16 -18.27
C ASP A 120 4.22 -20.54 -17.60
N ILE A 121 5.23 -21.42 -17.75
CA ILE A 121 5.45 -22.62 -16.93
C ILE A 121 6.94 -22.72 -16.56
N ALA A 122 7.21 -22.90 -15.25
CA ALA A 122 8.47 -23.36 -14.66
C ALA A 122 9.76 -22.51 -14.87
N GLN A 123 9.91 -21.40 -14.12
CA GLN A 123 11.24 -20.93 -13.70
C GLN A 123 11.36 -20.83 -12.18
N ASN A 124 11.90 -21.90 -11.58
CA ASN A 124 12.25 -21.98 -10.17
C ASN A 124 13.70 -22.47 -10.01
N THR A 125 14.70 -21.68 -10.42
CA THR A 125 16.12 -21.91 -10.07
C THR A 125 16.96 -20.61 -10.00
N LYS A 126 18.07 -20.69 -9.25
CA LYS A 126 19.19 -19.72 -9.14
C LYS A 126 18.87 -18.32 -8.60
N LYS A 127 18.94 -18.21 -7.26
CA LYS A 127 19.23 -16.93 -6.57
C LYS A 127 20.64 -16.45 -6.88
N MET A 128 20.79 -15.31 -7.53
CA MET A 128 22.00 -14.47 -7.39
C MET A 128 21.82 -13.46 -6.25
N SER A 129 22.93 -12.92 -5.75
CA SER A 129 23.00 -12.06 -4.56
C SER A 129 22.27 -10.74 -4.75
N LYS A 130 21.33 -10.44 -3.85
CA LYS A 130 20.69 -9.11 -3.80
C LYS A 130 21.68 -8.08 -3.23
N LYS A 131 22.20 -7.19 -4.09
CA LYS A 131 22.47 -5.81 -3.65
C LYS A 131 21.11 -5.12 -3.43
N THR A 132 21.04 -4.27 -2.40
CA THR A 132 19.82 -3.53 -2.05
C THR A 132 19.82 -2.17 -2.73
N ASP A 133 19.26 -2.11 -3.94
CA ASP A 133 19.08 -0.85 -4.65
C ASP A 133 17.95 -0.02 -4.04
N LEU A 134 18.12 1.31 -4.06
CA LEU A 134 17.09 2.24 -3.60
C LEU A 134 15.86 2.18 -4.51
N PRO A 135 14.65 2.40 -3.98
CA PRO A 135 13.44 2.42 -4.79
C PRO A 135 13.49 3.54 -5.84
N ALA A 136 13.07 3.23 -7.07
CA ALA A 136 13.11 4.14 -8.22
C ALA A 136 12.39 5.48 -7.96
N SER A 137 11.42 5.51 -7.04
CA SER A 137 10.75 6.74 -6.56
C SER A 137 11.72 7.79 -6.01
N LYS A 138 12.82 7.38 -5.36
CA LYS A 138 13.85 8.30 -4.88
C LYS A 138 14.80 8.78 -5.98
N GLN A 139 14.91 8.03 -7.08
CA GLN A 139 15.71 8.42 -8.24
C GLN A 139 14.93 9.35 -9.17
N LEU A 140 13.65 9.08 -9.43
CA LEU A 140 12.78 9.94 -10.25
C LEU A 140 12.54 11.31 -9.59
N LYS A 141 12.36 11.37 -8.25
CA LYS A 141 12.34 12.63 -7.48
C LYS A 141 13.60 13.49 -7.64
N GLN A 142 14.70 12.95 -8.17
CA GLN A 142 15.94 13.67 -8.44
C GLN A 142 16.06 14.16 -9.90
N ILE A 143 15.26 13.61 -10.84
CA ILE A 143 15.31 13.98 -12.26
C ILE A 143 14.48 15.23 -12.55
N ALA A 144 13.21 15.29 -12.12
CA ALA A 144 12.43 16.53 -12.32
C ALA A 144 12.83 17.69 -11.36
N SER A 145 13.95 17.57 -10.62
CA SER A 145 14.66 18.71 -10.03
C SER A 145 15.89 19.16 -10.86
N MET A 146 16.31 18.35 -11.85
CA MET A 146 17.35 18.71 -12.82
C MET A 146 16.77 19.33 -14.10
N SER A 147 15.58 18.92 -14.54
CA SER A 147 14.91 19.53 -15.73
C SER A 147 14.59 21.02 -15.56
N GLN A 148 14.50 21.51 -14.32
CA GLN A 148 14.39 22.95 -14.02
C GLN A 148 15.63 23.76 -14.46
N PHE A 149 16.80 23.11 -14.63
CA PHE A 149 18.03 23.76 -15.10
C PHE A 149 18.22 23.70 -16.63
N THR A 150 17.60 22.74 -17.33
CA THR A 150 17.73 22.63 -18.80
C THR A 150 16.82 23.61 -19.54
N ALA A 151 15.62 23.89 -19.02
CA ALA A 151 14.73 24.91 -19.56
C ALA A 151 15.39 26.31 -19.62
N ALA A 152 16.22 26.65 -18.63
CA ALA A 152 16.98 27.90 -18.61
C ALA A 152 18.14 27.96 -19.63
N LYS A 153 18.60 26.80 -20.14
CA LYS A 153 19.73 26.70 -21.08
C LYS A 153 19.29 26.72 -22.54
N ILE A 154 18.10 26.19 -22.85
CA ILE A 154 17.52 26.20 -24.20
C ILE A 154 17.20 27.64 -24.66
N ALA A 155 16.88 28.55 -23.73
CA ALA A 155 16.68 29.97 -24.02
C ALA A 155 17.95 30.74 -24.46
N ALA A 156 19.14 30.13 -24.41
CA ALA A 156 20.42 30.81 -24.59
C ALA A 156 21.27 30.30 -25.77
N SER A 157 20.73 29.44 -26.64
CA SER A 157 21.51 28.80 -27.72
C SER A 157 20.71 28.54 -28.99
N HIS A 158 20.21 29.62 -29.62
CA HIS A 158 19.57 29.55 -30.94
C HIS A 158 20.09 30.62 -31.90
N GLU A 159 21.39 30.60 -32.23
CA GLU A 159 21.92 31.12 -33.49
C GLU A 159 23.04 30.19 -34.02
N ILE A 160 23.31 30.29 -35.32
CA ILE A 160 24.42 29.68 -36.09
C ILE A 160 24.16 28.27 -36.70
N SER A 161 23.60 28.33 -37.92
CA SER A 161 24.09 27.70 -39.17
C SER A 161 23.69 26.29 -39.64
N ASP A 162 23.31 26.27 -40.92
CA ASP A 162 23.20 25.15 -41.85
C ASP A 162 24.54 24.40 -42.09
N SER A 163 24.48 23.10 -42.45
CA SER A 163 24.62 22.71 -43.87
C SER A 163 24.71 21.19 -44.15
N LYS A 164 23.93 20.77 -45.16
CA LYS A 164 24.19 19.74 -46.21
C LYS A 164 24.95 18.42 -45.94
N TYR A 165 24.29 17.33 -46.36
CA TYR A 165 24.65 16.40 -47.48
C TYR A 165 24.77 14.90 -47.15
N ASN A 166 24.09 14.09 -48.00
CA ASN A 166 24.26 12.66 -48.41
C ASN A 166 24.69 11.58 -47.39
N GLY A 167 24.22 10.32 -47.46
CA GLY A 167 23.33 9.66 -48.43
C GLY A 167 23.66 8.15 -48.53
N SER A 168 22.81 7.36 -49.22
CA SER A 168 22.99 5.92 -49.59
C SER A 168 23.14 4.88 -48.44
N GLU A 169 22.86 3.57 -48.58
CA GLU A 169 22.00 2.75 -49.47
C GLU A 169 22.11 1.27 -48.98
N SER A 170 21.18 0.37 -49.37
CA SER A 170 21.41 -1.11 -49.45
C SER A 170 21.57 -1.90 -48.11
N SER A 171 21.26 -3.21 -47.97
CA SER A 171 20.47 -4.19 -48.75
C SER A 171 20.16 -5.44 -47.90
N LYS A 172 19.02 -6.09 -48.19
CA LYS A 172 18.78 -7.56 -48.25
C LYS A 172 19.60 -8.54 -47.36
N SER A 173 18.89 -9.42 -46.64
CA SER A 173 19.11 -10.87 -46.83
C SER A 173 17.94 -11.77 -46.35
N GLN A 174 17.88 -12.99 -46.87
CA GLN A 174 16.79 -13.97 -46.71
C GLN A 174 17.25 -15.26 -46.01
N LYS A 175 16.35 -15.95 -45.29
CA LYS A 175 16.27 -17.44 -45.10
C LYS A 175 15.03 -17.75 -44.21
N LYS A 176 14.06 -18.66 -44.51
CA LYS A 176 14.08 -20.13 -44.83
C LYS A 176 14.83 -20.94 -43.75
N THR A 177 14.33 -21.98 -43.07
CA THR A 177 13.11 -22.86 -43.09
C THR A 177 12.72 -23.23 -41.63
N GLY A 178 11.65 -23.97 -41.25
CA GLY A 178 10.50 -24.58 -41.97
C GLY A 178 10.19 -26.03 -41.51
N GLY A 179 8.94 -26.31 -41.05
CA GLY A 179 8.48 -27.61 -40.50
C GLY A 179 8.37 -27.61 -38.94
N LEU A 180 7.54 -28.40 -38.25
CA LEU A 180 6.59 -29.47 -38.62
C LEU A 180 5.25 -29.30 -37.86
N LYS A 181 4.14 -29.84 -38.42
CA LYS A 181 2.83 -29.95 -37.75
C LYS A 181 2.65 -31.33 -37.10
N LYS A 182 2.09 -31.42 -35.89
CA LYS A 182 1.29 -32.58 -35.40
C LYS A 182 0.14 -32.09 -34.50
N LYS A 183 -0.96 -32.84 -34.50
CA LYS A 183 -2.26 -32.51 -33.88
C LYS A 183 -2.42 -33.14 -32.47
N LEU A 184 -3.27 -32.49 -31.65
CA LEU A 184 -4.33 -32.99 -30.73
C LEU A 184 -4.32 -34.48 -30.25
N PRO A 185 -4.85 -34.79 -29.04
CA PRO A 185 -6.23 -34.44 -28.68
C PRO A 185 -6.47 -33.78 -27.31
N GLN A 186 -7.72 -33.32 -27.21
CA GLN A 186 -8.37 -32.50 -26.18
C GLN A 186 -9.15 -33.41 -25.22
N ILE A 187 -9.16 -33.09 -23.91
CA ILE A 187 -10.03 -33.72 -22.91
C ILE A 187 -10.79 -32.62 -22.15
N VAL A 188 -12.03 -32.92 -21.82
CA VAL A 188 -13.07 -32.02 -21.27
C VAL A 188 -13.11 -32.10 -19.75
N SER A 189 -13.34 -30.96 -19.09
CA SER A 189 -14.05 -30.90 -17.80
C SER A 189 -14.51 -29.46 -17.50
N ASP A 190 -15.83 -29.28 -17.36
CA ASP A 190 -16.50 -28.03 -16.99
C ASP A 190 -16.47 -27.76 -15.46
N SER A 191 -17.26 -26.77 -15.02
CA SER A 191 -17.58 -26.41 -13.61
C SER A 191 -16.52 -25.53 -12.88
N ASP A 192 -16.87 -24.47 -12.14
CA ASP A 192 -18.19 -23.87 -11.82
C ASP A 192 -18.13 -22.34 -11.57
N ASN A 193 -19.30 -21.70 -11.68
CA ASN A 193 -19.52 -20.29 -11.32
C ASN A 193 -19.50 -20.06 -9.80
N SER A 194 -18.93 -18.95 -9.34
CA SER A 194 -19.42 -18.25 -8.15
C SER A 194 -19.06 -16.77 -8.18
N SER A 195 -20.03 -15.93 -7.83
CA SER A 195 -19.98 -14.46 -7.87
C SER A 195 -20.07 -13.94 -6.44
N ASP A 196 -19.19 -13.01 -6.05
CA ASP A 196 -19.36 -12.21 -4.83
C ASP A 196 -18.73 -10.82 -5.00
N ASP A 197 -19.53 -9.86 -5.47
CA ASP A 197 -19.20 -8.44 -5.55
C ASP A 197 -19.90 -7.69 -4.39
N GLY A 198 -19.13 -7.13 -3.46
CA GLY A 198 -19.73 -6.41 -2.32
C GLY A 198 -18.76 -5.55 -1.50
N ILE A 199 -19.10 -4.25 -1.39
CA ILE A 199 -18.64 -3.30 -0.37
C ILE A 199 -17.16 -2.84 -0.47
N SER A 200 -16.92 -1.73 -1.18
CA SER A 200 -15.80 -0.82 -0.87
C SER A 200 -16.04 0.63 -1.32
N ASN A 201 -16.70 1.48 -0.52
CA ASN A 201 -16.77 2.92 -0.85
C ASN A 201 -17.08 3.93 0.30
N ILE A 202 -16.35 3.93 1.44
CA ILE A 202 -16.36 5.09 2.36
C ILE A 202 -14.96 5.35 2.96
N GLN A 203 -13.99 5.87 2.18
CA GLN A 203 -12.77 6.46 2.77
C GLN A 203 -11.97 7.40 1.84
N ALA A 204 -12.59 8.46 1.30
CA ALA A 204 -11.90 9.39 0.39
C ALA A 204 -12.32 10.87 0.53
N GLY A 205 -12.23 11.46 1.73
CA GLY A 205 -12.49 12.89 1.90
C GLY A 205 -12.22 13.45 3.29
N LEU A 206 -10.94 13.72 3.63
CA LEU A 206 -10.52 14.57 4.77
C LEU A 206 -8.98 14.76 4.83
N LYS A 207 -8.35 15.35 3.80
CA LYS A 207 -6.94 15.82 3.84
C LYS A 207 -6.66 17.07 2.98
N ARG A 208 -7.26 18.19 3.35
CA ARG A 208 -6.75 19.56 3.10
C ARG A 208 -7.05 20.41 4.34
N ASN A 209 -6.30 21.50 4.52
CA ASN A 209 -6.35 22.43 5.66
C ASN A 209 -5.54 21.98 6.89
N SER A 210 -4.21 22.09 6.79
CA SER A 210 -3.28 22.09 7.93
C SER A 210 -2.05 22.91 7.54
N LEU A 211 -2.17 24.25 7.55
CA LEU A 211 -1.05 25.16 7.31
C LEU A 211 -1.24 26.64 7.75
N VAL A 212 -2.18 26.95 8.67
CA VAL A 212 -2.26 28.28 9.31
C VAL A 212 -2.66 28.14 10.79
N ALA A 213 -1.67 28.18 11.69
CA ALA A 213 -1.82 28.47 13.12
C ALA A 213 -0.43 28.50 13.80
N LYS A 214 0.31 29.62 13.69
CA LYS A 214 1.57 29.81 14.43
C LYS A 214 1.77 31.27 14.85
N ALA A 215 0.82 31.77 15.63
CA ALA A 215 0.91 33.00 16.42
C ALA A 215 0.02 32.83 17.67
N ALA A 216 0.24 33.65 18.70
CA ALA A 216 -0.42 33.61 20.02
C ALA A 216 -0.05 32.41 20.93
N ARG A 217 1.04 32.58 21.68
CA ARG A 217 1.17 32.11 23.07
C ARG A 217 1.75 33.26 23.88
N ASN A 218 0.99 33.78 24.84
CA ASN A 218 1.43 34.55 26.02
C ASN A 218 0.19 35.00 26.80
N SER A 219 -0.16 34.28 27.87
CA SER A 219 -0.90 34.77 29.04
C SER A 219 -0.76 33.74 30.15
N GLU A 220 -0.39 34.18 31.35
CA GLU A 220 -0.02 33.35 32.51
C GLU A 220 -1.19 33.17 33.49
N SER A 221 -0.91 32.45 34.59
CA SER A 221 -1.68 32.41 35.86
C SER A 221 -2.96 31.56 35.81
N SER A 222 -3.14 30.61 36.74
CA SER A 222 -3.65 30.77 38.13
C SER A 222 -5.17 30.54 38.15
N SER A 223 -5.77 29.84 39.10
CA SER A 223 -5.28 29.09 40.27
C SER A 223 -6.25 27.93 40.55
N ASP A 224 -5.85 27.03 41.44
CA ASP A 224 -6.69 26.39 42.48
C ASP A 224 -8.20 26.64 42.40
N ASP A 225 -8.97 25.56 42.21
CA ASP A 225 -10.04 25.16 43.14
C ASP A 225 -10.40 23.69 42.87
N GLU A 226 -10.25 22.85 43.89
CA GLU A 226 -10.68 21.45 43.91
C GLU A 226 -11.93 21.30 44.81
N GLU A 227 -12.68 20.22 44.58
CA GLU A 227 -13.75 19.69 45.43
C GLU A 227 -15.21 20.14 45.14
N ILE A 228 -16.14 19.29 45.60
CA ILE A 228 -17.62 19.42 45.54
C ILE A 228 -18.27 19.07 44.18
N LEU A 229 -18.37 17.77 43.87
CA LEU A 229 -19.65 17.03 43.99
C LEU A 229 -19.52 15.55 43.55
N GLN A 230 -19.52 14.64 44.54
CA GLN A 230 -20.06 13.29 44.32
C GLN A 230 -21.58 13.36 44.52
N ASN A 231 -22.39 13.09 43.48
CA ASN A 231 -23.65 12.36 43.57
C ASN A 231 -24.33 12.21 42.19
N ASN A 232 -25.21 11.22 42.10
CA ASN A 232 -26.08 10.84 40.96
C ASN A 232 -25.55 9.72 40.05
N ARG A 233 -25.41 8.53 40.63
CA ARG A 233 -25.63 7.27 39.92
C ARG A 233 -27.07 6.81 40.21
N GLY A 234 -27.96 6.90 39.23
CA GLY A 234 -29.32 6.38 39.38
C GLY A 234 -30.26 6.83 38.25
N HIS A 235 -31.07 5.88 37.78
CA HIS A 235 -32.25 6.09 36.95
C HIS A 235 -32.02 6.61 35.51
N VAL A 236 -31.78 5.66 34.59
CA VAL A 236 -32.08 5.84 33.16
C VAL A 236 -32.92 4.64 32.71
N ASP A 237 -34.22 4.73 33.01
CA ASP A 237 -35.29 4.02 32.33
C ASP A 237 -36.48 4.99 32.29
N HIS A 238 -37.29 4.91 31.24
CA HIS A 238 -38.41 5.84 30.94
C HIS A 238 -38.01 7.30 30.60
N LEU A 239 -37.93 7.59 29.29
CA LEU A 239 -38.56 8.74 28.61
C LEU A 239 -38.03 8.85 27.17
N PHE A 240 -38.75 8.23 26.23
CA PHE A 240 -38.54 8.45 24.79
C PHE A 240 -39.87 8.40 24.01
N GLU A 241 -40.83 9.19 24.47
CA GLU A 241 -42.03 9.54 23.72
C GLU A 241 -42.39 11.01 24.03
N GLU A 242 -43.14 11.65 23.13
CA GLU A 242 -43.48 13.09 23.13
C GLU A 242 -42.34 14.09 22.85
N ARG A 243 -41.87 14.13 21.60
CA ARG A 243 -41.53 15.43 20.97
C ARG A 243 -41.67 15.44 19.44
N SER A 244 -42.90 15.19 18.99
CA SER A 244 -43.34 15.44 17.61
C SER A 244 -44.56 16.37 17.64
N ASN A 245 -44.35 17.69 17.69
CA ASN A 245 -45.41 18.69 17.42
C ASN A 245 -44.93 20.14 17.15
N ASP A 246 -43.67 20.52 17.44
CA ASP A 246 -43.23 21.93 17.27
C ASP A 246 -42.91 22.36 15.82
N ALA A 247 -42.86 21.43 14.85
CA ALA A 247 -42.60 21.78 13.45
C ALA A 247 -43.78 22.55 12.78
N SER A 248 -45.02 22.32 13.25
CA SER A 248 -46.23 22.89 12.65
C SER A 248 -46.58 24.30 13.16
N GLN A 249 -45.94 24.79 14.23
CA GLN A 249 -46.12 26.19 14.67
C GLN A 249 -45.25 27.18 13.87
N LEU A 250 -44.06 26.77 13.41
CA LEU A 250 -43.15 27.65 12.67
C LEU A 250 -43.67 27.96 11.25
N GLU A 251 -44.30 26.99 10.60
CA GLU A 251 -44.84 27.11 9.23
C GLU A 251 -46.09 28.01 9.16
N ASN A 252 -46.86 28.09 10.25
CA ASN A 252 -48.07 28.91 10.32
C ASN A 252 -47.78 30.41 10.55
N LEU A 253 -46.67 30.78 11.21
CA LEU A 253 -46.26 32.19 11.27
C LEU A 253 -45.78 32.73 9.92
N THR A 254 -45.11 31.90 9.10
CA THR A 254 -44.60 32.33 7.79
C THR A 254 -45.71 32.61 6.79
N ASN A 255 -46.78 31.81 6.80
CA ASN A 255 -47.86 31.95 5.82
C ASN A 255 -48.85 33.09 6.14
N SER A 256 -49.02 33.48 7.40
CA SER A 256 -49.97 34.55 7.79
C SER A 256 -49.53 35.96 7.35
N ILE A 257 -48.22 36.19 7.21
CA ILE A 257 -47.65 37.51 6.89
C ILE A 257 -47.74 37.86 5.39
N VAL A 258 -47.90 36.87 4.50
CA VAL A 258 -47.77 37.05 3.05
C VAL A 258 -49.03 37.59 2.36
N GLN A 259 -50.21 37.55 3.02
CA GLN A 259 -51.49 37.64 2.30
C GLN A 259 -52.34 38.93 2.46
N LYS A 260 -51.83 40.01 3.11
CA LYS A 260 -52.68 41.18 3.46
C LYS A 260 -52.26 42.59 2.98
N HIS A 261 -51.27 42.72 2.09
CA HIS A 261 -50.80 44.04 1.62
C HIS A 261 -50.57 44.12 0.09
N SER A 262 -51.65 44.00 -0.70
CA SER A 262 -51.55 43.99 -2.18
C SER A 262 -51.79 45.34 -2.88
N SER A 263 -52.10 46.42 -2.16
CA SER A 263 -52.59 47.68 -2.77
C SER A 263 -52.10 48.98 -2.13
N THR A 264 -50.79 49.12 -1.86
CA THR A 264 -50.24 50.42 -1.41
C THR A 264 -48.88 50.75 -2.03
N SER A 265 -48.88 51.71 -2.97
CA SER A 265 -47.76 52.51 -3.51
C SER A 265 -46.40 51.85 -3.76
N VAL A 266 -46.02 51.78 -5.04
CA VAL A 266 -44.70 51.38 -5.56
C VAL A 266 -43.63 52.47 -5.34
N ILE A 267 -43.45 52.88 -4.08
CA ILE A 267 -42.30 53.64 -3.58
C ILE A 267 -41.77 52.90 -2.33
N GLN A 268 -41.66 51.57 -2.42
CA GLN A 268 -40.89 50.77 -1.46
C GLN A 268 -39.39 50.90 -1.75
N ASP A 269 -38.94 52.10 -1.40
CA ASP A 269 -37.78 52.35 -0.56
C ASP A 269 -36.53 51.47 -0.78
N LYS A 270 -35.49 52.14 -1.27
CA LYS A 270 -34.13 51.60 -1.36
C LYS A 270 -33.63 51.11 0.01
N HIS A 271 -33.99 51.81 1.09
CA HIS A 271 -33.59 51.48 2.46
C HIS A 271 -34.04 50.08 2.90
N SER A 272 -35.24 49.62 2.48
CA SER A 272 -35.70 48.25 2.79
C SER A 272 -34.84 47.16 2.13
N ARG A 273 -34.29 47.41 0.94
CA ARG A 273 -33.36 46.47 0.27
C ARG A 273 -32.00 46.48 0.93
N ASP A 274 -31.48 47.66 1.27
CA ASP A 274 -30.20 47.80 1.96
C ASP A 274 -30.25 47.11 3.35
N PHE A 275 -31.35 47.24 4.09
CA PHE A 275 -31.60 46.55 5.36
C PHE A 275 -31.68 45.01 5.23
N LEU A 276 -32.40 44.50 4.23
CA LEU A 276 -32.48 43.05 3.99
C LEU A 276 -31.12 42.46 3.58
N GLN A 277 -30.31 43.21 2.81
CA GLN A 277 -28.96 42.81 2.46
C GLN A 277 -28.05 42.80 3.71
N GLN A 278 -28.17 43.78 4.61
CA GLN A 278 -27.45 43.80 5.88
C GLN A 278 -27.81 42.60 6.77
N ILE A 279 -29.10 42.26 6.90
CA ILE A 279 -29.54 41.04 7.63
C ILE A 279 -28.93 39.78 7.01
N ARG A 280 -28.92 39.69 5.66
CA ARG A 280 -28.36 38.55 4.95
C ARG A 280 -26.86 38.37 5.21
N GLU A 281 -26.11 39.47 5.25
CA GLU A 281 -24.67 39.48 5.55
C GLU A 281 -24.40 39.07 7.00
N ILE A 282 -25.18 39.57 7.96
CA ILE A 282 -25.11 39.16 9.38
C ILE A 282 -25.34 37.66 9.50
N ILE A 283 -26.46 37.14 8.97
CA ILE A 283 -26.79 35.69 9.02
C ILE A 283 -25.67 34.85 8.36
N HIS A 284 -25.15 35.29 7.22
CA HIS A 284 -24.06 34.58 6.55
C HIS A 284 -22.76 34.57 7.39
N SER A 285 -22.43 35.69 8.06
CA SER A 285 -21.25 35.75 8.94
C SER A 285 -21.39 34.85 10.18
N GLU A 286 -22.58 34.80 10.79
CA GLU A 286 -22.87 33.91 11.93
C GLU A 286 -22.78 32.42 11.53
N VAL A 287 -23.34 32.06 10.37
CA VAL A 287 -23.28 30.67 9.86
C VAL A 287 -21.85 30.24 9.56
N GLU A 288 -21.04 31.09 8.92
CA GLU A 288 -19.62 30.77 8.68
C GLU A 288 -18.80 30.75 9.99
N SER A 289 -19.10 31.61 10.96
CA SER A 289 -18.50 31.59 12.30
C SER A 289 -18.78 30.26 13.03
N ALA A 290 -20.05 29.85 13.10
CA ALA A 290 -20.46 28.58 13.72
C ALA A 290 -19.82 27.37 13.03
N LYS A 291 -19.77 27.37 11.69
CA LYS A 291 -19.11 26.34 10.87
C LYS A 291 -17.61 26.24 11.15
N LEU A 292 -16.90 27.36 11.26
CA LEU A 292 -15.48 27.38 11.61
C LEU A 292 -15.23 26.87 13.04
N SER A 293 -16.10 27.24 13.98
CA SER A 293 -16.04 26.76 15.37
C SER A 293 -16.20 25.24 15.45
N ILE A 294 -17.22 24.67 14.77
CA ILE A 294 -17.45 23.21 14.70
C ILE A 294 -16.24 22.50 14.06
N LEU A 295 -15.69 23.04 12.97
CA LEU A 295 -14.51 22.45 12.32
C LEU A 295 -13.28 22.45 13.23
N HIS A 296 -13.11 23.47 14.08
CA HIS A 296 -12.01 23.53 15.04
C HIS A 296 -12.18 22.51 16.19
N ASP A 297 -13.37 22.39 16.78
CA ASP A 297 -13.66 21.37 17.80
C ASP A 297 -13.50 19.94 17.25
N LEU A 298 -13.96 19.67 16.03
CA LEU A 298 -13.73 18.39 15.35
C LEU A 298 -12.24 18.11 15.13
N ALA A 299 -11.45 19.10 14.71
CA ALA A 299 -10.00 18.96 14.55
C ALA A 299 -9.31 18.67 15.90
N ALA A 300 -9.72 19.36 16.98
CA ALA A 300 -9.21 19.14 18.33
C ALA A 300 -9.55 17.71 18.83
N LYS A 301 -10.80 17.27 18.67
CA LYS A 301 -11.25 15.91 19.03
C LYS A 301 -10.57 14.82 18.22
N VAL A 302 -10.33 15.03 16.92
CA VAL A 302 -9.52 14.11 16.10
C VAL A 302 -8.08 14.05 16.59
N GLY A 303 -7.48 15.19 16.97
CA GLY A 303 -6.15 15.23 17.58
C GLY A 303 -6.07 14.51 18.93
N GLN A 304 -7.06 14.70 19.80
CA GLN A 304 -7.19 13.97 21.07
C GLN A 304 -7.34 12.46 20.82
N MET A 305 -8.25 12.06 19.94
CA MET A 305 -8.45 10.65 19.57
C MET A 305 -7.18 10.03 18.98
N GLN A 306 -6.45 10.75 18.11
CA GLN A 306 -5.15 10.30 17.61
C GLN A 306 -4.12 10.14 18.72
N ASN A 307 -4.07 11.06 19.69
CA ASN A 307 -3.18 10.94 20.85
C ASN A 307 -3.56 9.75 21.75
N THR A 308 -4.85 9.51 22.00
CA THR A 308 -5.34 8.34 22.76
C THR A 308 -5.05 7.04 22.01
N ILE A 309 -5.25 7.00 20.69
CA ILE A 309 -4.88 5.85 19.85
C ILE A 309 -3.37 5.63 19.87
N LEU A 310 -2.56 6.68 19.76
CA LEU A 310 -1.11 6.57 19.87
C LEU A 310 -0.71 6.07 21.26
N GLN A 311 -1.25 6.61 22.35
CA GLN A 311 -0.95 6.18 23.73
C GLN A 311 -1.36 4.74 24.03
N THR A 312 -2.52 4.30 23.53
CA THR A 312 -3.00 2.91 23.70
C THR A 312 -2.30 1.91 22.77
N ASN A 313 -1.81 2.37 21.60
CA ASN A 313 -1.06 1.54 20.65
C ASN A 313 0.46 1.75 20.69
N ILE A 314 1.02 2.54 21.62
CA ILE A 314 2.43 2.35 21.99
C ILE A 314 2.48 0.92 22.52
N PRO A 315 3.24 0.00 21.90
CA PRO A 315 3.34 -1.36 22.41
C PRO A 315 3.83 -1.25 23.85
N ILE A 316 2.96 -1.56 24.82
CA ILE A 316 3.20 -1.32 26.24
C ILE A 316 4.59 -1.85 26.54
N ALA A 317 5.52 -0.94 26.85
CA ALA A 317 6.94 -1.26 26.92
C ALA A 317 7.09 -2.49 27.83
N PRO A 318 7.54 -3.64 27.28
CA PRO A 318 7.19 -4.92 27.85
C PRO A 318 7.79 -5.01 29.25
N ARG A 319 6.92 -5.21 30.25
CA ARG A 319 7.26 -4.99 31.65
C ARG A 319 8.11 -6.14 32.18
N GLY A 320 9.25 -5.79 32.78
CA GLY A 320 10.23 -6.75 33.31
C GLY A 320 11.35 -7.07 32.32
N SER A 321 12.53 -7.35 32.86
CA SER A 321 13.66 -7.85 32.08
C SER A 321 13.40 -9.29 31.58
N PRO A 322 14.04 -9.72 30.49
CA PRO A 322 13.94 -11.11 30.03
C PRO A 322 14.27 -12.13 31.12
N ASN A 323 15.25 -11.83 31.97
CA ASN A 323 15.72 -12.74 33.02
C ASN A 323 14.70 -12.89 34.15
N GLU A 324 14.01 -11.81 34.55
CA GLU A 324 12.93 -11.88 35.55
C GLU A 324 11.74 -12.68 35.03
N LEU A 325 11.36 -12.49 33.76
CA LEU A 325 10.27 -13.23 33.12
C LEU A 325 10.62 -14.73 32.95
N ILE A 326 11.84 -15.05 32.53
CA ILE A 326 12.35 -16.43 32.46
C ILE A 326 12.36 -17.07 33.87
N LYS A 327 12.75 -16.32 34.90
CA LYS A 327 12.72 -16.80 36.30
C LYS A 327 11.29 -17.02 36.80
N LYS A 328 10.33 -16.13 36.47
CA LYS A 328 8.91 -16.29 36.83
C LYS A 328 8.29 -17.54 36.18
N LEU A 329 8.70 -17.86 34.95
CA LEU A 329 8.25 -19.03 34.20
C LEU A 329 8.81 -20.36 34.71
N ASP A 330 9.81 -20.34 35.61
CA ASP A 330 10.43 -21.53 36.22
C ASP A 330 10.69 -22.66 35.20
N THR A 331 11.26 -22.27 34.06
CA THR A 331 11.42 -23.16 32.89
C THR A 331 12.73 -22.87 32.19
N LYS A 332 13.53 -23.93 31.94
CA LYS A 332 14.75 -23.83 31.15
C LYS A 332 14.40 -23.79 29.66
N PHE A 333 14.55 -22.62 29.07
CA PHE A 333 14.33 -22.38 27.64
C PHE A 333 15.30 -23.17 26.74
N ALA A 334 14.93 -23.28 25.46
CA ALA A 334 15.32 -24.35 24.54
C ALA A 334 14.95 -25.75 25.08
N ILE A 335 13.66 -25.96 25.36
CA ILE A 335 13.12 -27.17 26.01
C ILE A 335 13.47 -28.41 25.17
N GLN A 336 14.11 -29.40 25.81
CA GLN A 336 14.74 -30.54 25.13
C GLN A 336 13.85 -31.79 25.05
N SER A 337 13.15 -32.13 26.13
CA SER A 337 12.30 -33.32 26.19
C SER A 337 10.83 -32.98 25.96
N LEU A 338 10.08 -33.97 25.45
CA LEU A 338 8.64 -33.83 25.27
C LEU A 338 7.91 -33.67 26.61
N ASN A 339 8.28 -34.45 27.62
CA ASN A 339 7.64 -34.40 28.94
C ASN A 339 7.80 -33.01 29.58
N ALA A 340 9.01 -32.43 29.58
CA ALA A 340 9.23 -31.09 30.11
C ALA A 340 8.46 -30.00 29.34
N PHE A 341 8.15 -30.23 28.05
CA PHE A 341 7.28 -29.33 27.29
C PHE A 341 5.80 -29.51 27.64
N LEU A 342 5.34 -30.74 27.91
CA LEU A 342 3.97 -30.99 28.37
C LEU A 342 3.75 -30.45 29.80
N ASP A 343 4.73 -30.60 30.69
CA ASP A 343 4.72 -29.99 32.03
C ASP A 343 4.66 -28.45 31.93
N PHE A 344 5.41 -27.87 30.98
CA PHE A 344 5.35 -26.43 30.69
C PHE A 344 4.00 -25.99 30.12
N GLU A 345 3.44 -26.71 29.14
CA GLU A 345 2.09 -26.45 28.61
C GLU A 345 1.03 -26.48 29.72
N LYS A 346 1.15 -27.42 30.66
CA LYS A 346 0.28 -27.47 31.84
C LYS A 346 0.51 -26.29 32.79
N LYS A 347 1.77 -25.87 33.04
CA LYS A 347 2.05 -24.63 33.80
C LYS A 347 1.40 -23.40 33.15
N LEU A 348 1.30 -23.35 31.82
CA LEU A 348 0.63 -22.26 31.11
C LEU A 348 -0.90 -22.27 31.26
N GLU A 349 -1.54 -23.28 31.86
CA GLU A 349 -2.96 -23.23 32.22
C GLU A 349 -3.26 -22.02 33.12
N ASP A 350 -2.34 -21.68 34.04
CA ASP A 350 -2.34 -20.44 34.83
C ASP A 350 -2.15 -19.19 33.94
N GLU A 351 -3.09 -18.25 34.06
CA GLU A 351 -3.09 -16.96 33.37
C GLU A 351 -1.85 -16.13 33.71
N SER A 352 -1.36 -16.17 34.96
CA SER A 352 -0.16 -15.45 35.40
C SER A 352 1.11 -15.95 34.70
N GLN A 353 1.16 -17.24 34.34
CA GLN A 353 2.25 -17.84 33.56
C GLN A 353 2.08 -17.57 32.06
N ALA A 354 0.86 -17.64 31.53
CA ALA A 354 0.56 -17.27 30.14
C ALA A 354 0.94 -15.79 29.84
N ASP A 355 0.60 -14.86 30.74
CA ASP A 355 0.97 -13.45 30.63
C ASP A 355 2.47 -13.22 30.76
N ALA A 356 3.17 -13.98 31.60
CA ALA A 356 4.62 -13.92 31.71
C ALA A 356 5.30 -14.36 30.40
N LEU A 357 4.79 -15.42 29.76
CA LEU A 357 5.29 -15.89 28.47
C LEU A 357 4.98 -14.91 27.34
N CYS A 358 3.76 -14.36 27.32
CA CYS A 358 3.35 -13.34 26.34
C CYS A 358 4.24 -12.09 26.46
N SER A 359 4.51 -11.64 27.69
CA SER A 359 5.42 -10.54 27.98
C SER A 359 6.85 -10.85 27.53
N LEU A 360 7.38 -12.04 27.85
CA LEU A 360 8.72 -12.46 27.42
C LEU A 360 8.85 -12.43 25.89
N TYR A 361 7.85 -12.97 25.18
CA TYR A 361 7.82 -12.91 23.71
C TYR A 361 7.78 -11.46 23.22
N ARG A 362 6.96 -10.58 23.80
CA ARG A 362 6.96 -9.14 23.45
C ARG A 362 8.33 -8.47 23.65
N VAL A 363 9.08 -8.81 24.71
CA VAL A 363 10.48 -8.32 24.86
C VAL A 363 11.37 -8.85 23.73
N LEU A 364 11.31 -10.16 23.44
CA LEU A 364 12.14 -10.80 22.41
C LEU A 364 11.79 -10.36 20.97
N LEU A 365 10.59 -9.86 20.72
CA LEU A 365 10.15 -9.31 19.44
C LEU A 365 10.52 -7.83 19.24
N PHE A 366 11.05 -7.15 20.25
CA PHE A 366 11.38 -5.74 20.18
C PHE A 366 12.36 -5.43 19.04
N ARG A 367 12.02 -4.42 18.21
CA ARG A 367 12.76 -4.00 16.99
C ARG A 367 12.84 -5.03 15.86
N MET A 368 12.08 -6.13 15.90
CA MET A 368 12.00 -7.05 14.77
C MET A 368 11.09 -6.51 13.66
N ASP A 369 11.55 -6.58 12.41
CA ASP A 369 10.90 -5.94 11.25
C ASP A 369 10.03 -6.89 10.40
N LYS A 370 10.10 -8.19 10.66
CA LYS A 370 9.51 -9.25 9.82
C LYS A 370 8.99 -10.42 10.65
N PRO A 371 7.73 -10.87 10.46
CA PRO A 371 7.17 -12.03 11.18
C PRO A 371 8.00 -13.32 11.06
N SER A 372 8.67 -13.54 9.92
CA SER A 372 9.55 -14.70 9.71
C SER A 372 10.82 -14.67 10.57
N ASN A 373 11.35 -13.48 10.87
CA ASN A 373 12.46 -13.30 11.80
C ASN A 373 11.97 -13.52 13.25
N CYS A 374 10.80 -12.98 13.59
CA CYS A 374 10.13 -13.16 14.88
C CYS A 374 9.94 -14.64 15.22
N ILE A 375 9.34 -15.42 14.32
CA ILE A 375 9.14 -16.86 14.49
C ILE A 375 10.47 -17.59 14.64
N LYS A 376 11.51 -17.21 13.88
CA LYS A 376 12.84 -17.82 14.01
C LYS A 376 13.45 -17.58 15.39
N THR A 377 13.32 -16.37 15.93
CA THR A 377 13.80 -16.02 17.28
C THR A 377 13.00 -16.74 18.35
N LEU A 378 11.67 -16.59 18.37
CA LEU A 378 10.83 -17.16 19.42
C LEU A 378 10.86 -18.68 19.42
N MET A 379 10.65 -19.33 18.28
CA MET A 379 10.68 -20.80 18.21
C MET A 379 12.08 -21.37 18.51
N GLY A 380 13.15 -20.64 18.15
CA GLY A 380 14.53 -21.03 18.48
C GLY A 380 14.91 -20.82 19.94
N HIS A 381 14.23 -19.89 20.64
CA HIS A 381 14.37 -19.69 22.08
C HIS A 381 13.53 -20.69 22.88
N THR A 382 12.34 -21.06 22.39
CA THR A 382 11.42 -21.96 23.10
C THR A 382 11.75 -23.44 22.88
N LEU A 383 12.00 -23.87 21.64
CA LEU A 383 12.11 -25.29 21.28
C LEU A 383 13.55 -25.68 20.89
N SER A 384 14.02 -26.78 21.47
CA SER A 384 15.19 -27.50 20.96
C SER A 384 14.96 -28.06 19.54
N LYS A 385 16.02 -28.58 18.90
CA LYS A 385 15.92 -29.30 17.62
C LYS A 385 15.17 -30.63 17.81
N GLU A 386 15.43 -31.29 18.92
CA GLU A 386 14.94 -32.61 19.31
C GLU A 386 13.41 -32.56 19.49
N LEU A 387 12.92 -31.56 20.24
CA LEU A 387 11.50 -31.28 20.42
C LEU A 387 10.85 -30.77 19.12
N SER A 388 11.53 -29.90 18.37
CA SER A 388 11.04 -29.43 17.04
C SER A 388 10.78 -30.57 16.06
N LEU A 389 11.45 -31.72 16.21
CA LEU A 389 11.24 -32.90 15.36
C LEU A 389 10.01 -33.73 15.74
N GLN A 390 9.49 -33.61 16.97
CA GLN A 390 8.27 -34.32 17.41
C GLN A 390 6.98 -33.63 16.95
N TYR A 391 7.03 -32.32 16.71
CA TYR A 391 5.89 -31.53 16.28
C TYR A 391 5.80 -31.35 14.75
N SER A 392 4.60 -31.05 14.28
CA SER A 392 4.29 -30.52 12.96
C SER A 392 3.36 -29.31 13.08
N GLY A 393 3.17 -28.56 12.01
CA GLY A 393 2.29 -27.39 12.03
C GLY A 393 0.80 -27.68 12.28
N SER A 394 0.34 -28.94 12.15
CA SER A 394 -1.09 -29.30 12.22
C SER A 394 -1.36 -30.79 12.52
N GLY A 395 -0.47 -31.47 13.25
CA GLY A 395 -0.68 -32.86 13.68
C GLY A 395 -0.63 -33.95 12.59
N ARG A 396 -0.18 -33.63 11.37
CA ARG A 396 -0.22 -34.58 10.24
C ARG A 396 0.94 -35.57 10.26
N ASP A 397 0.62 -36.83 9.97
CA ASP A 397 1.60 -37.88 9.71
C ASP A 397 2.48 -37.50 8.52
N MET A 398 3.79 -37.68 8.68
CA MET A 398 4.74 -37.53 7.58
C MET A 398 5.66 -38.74 7.52
N ASN A 399 5.67 -39.42 6.38
CA ASN A 399 6.45 -40.64 6.13
C ASN A 399 6.19 -41.74 7.18
N GLY A 400 4.92 -41.98 7.52
CA GLY A 400 4.51 -42.98 8.52
C GLY A 400 4.87 -42.63 9.98
N LYS A 401 5.40 -41.43 10.24
CA LYS A 401 5.66 -40.94 11.59
C LYS A 401 4.58 -39.94 11.99
N HIS A 402 3.79 -40.31 13.00
CA HIS A 402 2.88 -39.38 13.67
C HIS A 402 3.68 -38.27 14.35
N LYS A 403 3.14 -37.04 14.29
CA LYS A 403 3.75 -35.84 14.85
C LYS A 403 2.67 -35.01 15.53
N LEU A 404 2.97 -34.51 16.72
CA LEU A 404 2.03 -33.71 17.51
C LEU A 404 1.69 -32.37 16.81
N SER A 405 0.50 -31.84 17.09
CA SER A 405 0.03 -30.59 16.49
C SER A 405 0.54 -29.37 17.24
N TRP A 406 1.41 -28.59 16.61
CA TRP A 406 1.87 -27.32 17.19
C TRP A 406 0.74 -26.29 17.28
N LYS A 407 -0.25 -26.32 16.38
CA LYS A 407 -1.37 -25.36 16.35
C LYS A 407 -2.18 -25.38 17.65
N GLU A 408 -2.36 -26.55 18.24
CA GLU A 408 -3.19 -26.77 19.43
C GLU A 408 -2.52 -26.34 20.75
N THR A 409 -1.18 -26.24 20.79
CA THR A 409 -0.44 -25.86 22.01
C THR A 409 -0.76 -24.43 22.48
N LYS A 410 -0.86 -24.22 23.79
CA LYS A 410 -1.08 -22.89 24.40
C LYS A 410 0.12 -21.97 24.15
N THR A 411 1.34 -22.52 24.15
CA THR A 411 2.57 -21.82 23.72
C THR A 411 2.44 -21.24 22.30
N SER A 412 1.88 -21.99 21.34
CA SER A 412 1.67 -21.52 19.98
C SER A 412 0.62 -20.42 19.90
N GLN A 413 -0.48 -20.54 20.65
CA GLN A 413 -1.52 -19.51 20.74
C GLN A 413 -0.95 -18.18 21.27
N ILE A 414 -0.22 -18.22 22.39
CA ILE A 414 0.45 -17.06 22.99
C ILE A 414 1.49 -16.46 22.03
N MET A 415 2.27 -17.31 21.33
CA MET A 415 3.26 -16.85 20.35
C MET A 415 2.60 -16.15 19.15
N LYS A 416 1.47 -16.67 18.64
CA LYS A 416 0.71 -16.02 17.58
C LYS A 416 0.15 -14.68 18.03
N GLN A 417 -0.46 -14.60 19.22
CA GLN A 417 -1.00 -13.36 19.77
C GLN A 417 0.09 -12.30 19.93
N ALA A 418 1.26 -12.65 20.47
CA ALA A 418 2.39 -11.74 20.60
C ALA A 418 2.88 -11.20 19.24
N ILE A 419 2.92 -12.04 18.20
CA ILE A 419 3.32 -11.62 16.84
C ILE A 419 2.24 -10.75 16.19
N ILE A 420 0.96 -11.12 16.26
CA ILE A 420 -0.15 -10.34 15.66
C ILE A 420 -0.27 -8.97 16.34
N THR A 421 0.00 -8.87 17.65
CA THR A 421 0.07 -7.58 18.36
C THR A 421 1.15 -6.65 17.77
N GLN A 422 2.25 -7.23 17.26
CA GLN A 422 3.39 -6.50 16.68
C GLN A 422 3.21 -6.22 15.17
N PHE A 423 2.43 -7.03 14.44
CA PHE A 423 2.21 -6.96 13.00
C PHE A 423 0.71 -7.03 12.68
N THR A 424 0.03 -5.89 12.78
CA THR A 424 -1.42 -5.75 12.59
C THR A 424 -1.90 -6.03 11.15
N ASP A 425 -0.98 -6.13 10.19
CA ASP A 425 -1.23 -6.48 8.79
C ASP A 425 -1.26 -8.00 8.53
N GLN A 426 -0.93 -8.84 9.52
CA GLN A 426 -0.77 -10.29 9.36
C GLN A 426 -1.93 -11.07 9.98
N THR A 427 -2.48 -12.04 9.24
CA THR A 427 -3.52 -12.92 9.79
C THR A 427 -2.93 -14.06 10.62
N GLU A 428 -3.71 -14.62 11.53
CA GLU A 428 -3.31 -15.81 12.30
C GLU A 428 -2.92 -16.98 11.37
N LYS A 429 -3.60 -17.12 10.22
CA LYS A 429 -3.31 -18.16 9.22
C LYS A 429 -1.92 -17.99 8.60
N ASP A 430 -1.48 -16.75 8.34
CA ASP A 430 -0.15 -16.45 7.79
C ASP A 430 0.95 -16.76 8.81
N ILE A 431 0.76 -16.36 10.06
CA ILE A 431 1.68 -16.67 11.16
C ILE A 431 1.77 -18.19 11.38
N GLN A 432 0.64 -18.91 11.40
CA GLN A 432 0.62 -20.37 11.51
C GLN A 432 1.33 -21.05 10.33
N LYS A 433 1.17 -20.55 9.09
CA LYS A 433 1.87 -21.04 7.90
C LYS A 433 3.38 -20.85 8.00
N LEU A 434 3.84 -19.71 8.53
CA LEU A 434 5.25 -19.46 8.78
C LEU A 434 5.82 -20.37 9.90
N MET A 435 5.07 -20.59 10.99
CA MET A 435 5.47 -21.54 12.06
C MET A 435 5.55 -22.99 11.53
N ALA A 436 4.58 -23.42 10.73
CA ALA A 436 4.58 -24.74 10.09
C ALA A 436 5.78 -24.91 9.13
N THR A 437 6.10 -23.86 8.36
CA THR A 437 7.28 -23.82 7.48
C THR A 437 8.58 -23.87 8.28
N TRP A 438 8.64 -23.20 9.44
CA TRP A 438 9.79 -23.26 10.33
C TRP A 438 9.99 -24.68 10.86
N LEU A 439 8.93 -25.31 11.38
CA LEU A 439 8.95 -26.68 11.91
C LEU A 439 9.32 -27.73 10.86
N SER A 440 8.81 -27.63 9.62
CA SER A 440 9.18 -28.57 8.55
C SER A 440 10.70 -28.55 8.25
N GLY A 441 11.33 -27.39 8.41
CA GLY A 441 12.79 -27.22 8.33
C GLY A 441 13.59 -27.67 9.54
N ALA A 442 13.00 -28.26 10.59
CA ALA A 442 13.72 -28.64 11.82
C ALA A 442 14.88 -29.62 11.57
N GLY A 443 14.67 -30.60 10.67
CA GLY A 443 15.69 -31.59 10.30
C GLY A 443 16.91 -31.03 9.56
N ASP A 444 16.86 -29.78 9.08
CA ASP A 444 17.98 -29.12 8.40
C ASP A 444 18.88 -28.34 9.38
N ARG A 445 18.40 -28.05 10.58
CA ARG A 445 19.08 -27.21 11.57
C ARG A 445 20.20 -27.96 12.28
N ALA A 446 21.14 -27.19 12.85
CA ALA A 446 22.36 -27.70 13.49
C ALA A 446 23.03 -28.81 12.66
N GLY A 447 23.48 -28.44 11.45
CA GLY A 447 24.20 -29.35 10.53
C GLY A 447 23.37 -30.40 9.81
N GLY A 448 22.09 -30.60 10.13
CA GLY A 448 21.30 -31.73 9.60
C GLY A 448 21.15 -31.77 8.07
N ARG A 449 21.26 -30.63 7.36
CA ARG A 449 21.39 -30.63 5.89
C ARG A 449 22.73 -31.23 5.43
N ARG A 450 23.83 -30.76 6.02
CA ARG A 450 25.20 -31.21 5.71
C ARG A 450 25.35 -32.71 5.94
N GLU A 451 24.86 -33.21 7.07
CA GLU A 451 24.88 -34.64 7.42
C GLU A 451 24.15 -35.51 6.37
N ARG A 452 23.03 -35.03 5.80
CA ARG A 452 22.32 -35.76 4.74
C ARG A 452 23.03 -35.70 3.40
N ASP A 453 23.72 -34.60 3.09
CA ASP A 453 24.49 -34.46 1.86
C ASP A 453 25.80 -35.28 1.94
N GLU A 454 26.41 -35.40 3.12
CA GLU A 454 27.48 -36.36 3.42
C GLU A 454 26.97 -37.81 3.26
N LYS A 455 25.87 -38.19 3.94
CA LYS A 455 25.20 -39.51 3.77
C LYS A 455 24.65 -39.82 2.38
N ARG A 456 24.66 -38.85 1.45
CA ARG A 456 24.38 -39.05 0.01
C ARG A 456 25.67 -39.34 -0.74
N LYS A 457 26.74 -38.58 -0.49
CA LYS A 457 28.07 -38.86 -1.04
C LYS A 457 28.55 -40.26 -0.66
N ASP A 458 28.39 -40.65 0.60
CA ASP A 458 28.82 -41.98 1.09
C ASP A 458 28.04 -43.16 0.47
N ARG A 459 26.82 -42.92 -0.03
CA ARG A 459 26.04 -43.93 -0.76
C ARG A 459 26.49 -44.02 -2.21
N ASN A 460 26.52 -42.88 -2.91
CA ASN A 460 26.96 -42.82 -4.30
C ASN A 460 28.44 -43.27 -4.47
N GLY A 461 29.27 -43.10 -3.43
CA GLY A 461 30.66 -43.56 -3.41
C GLY A 461 30.86 -45.04 -3.11
N LYS A 462 29.79 -45.82 -2.86
CA LYS A 462 29.82 -47.29 -2.72
C LYS A 462 29.21 -48.04 -3.90
N GLU A 463 28.60 -47.31 -4.84
CA GLU A 463 28.00 -47.84 -6.07
C GLU A 463 28.94 -47.70 -7.28
N ASN A 464 30.14 -47.12 -7.08
CA ASN A 464 31.28 -47.11 -8.00
C ASN A 464 32.43 -47.90 -7.39
#